data_AF-A0A7K6T099-F1
#
_entry.id   AF-A0A7K6T099-F1
#
_cell.length_a   1.000
_cell.length_b   1.000
_cell.length_c   1.000
_cell.angle_alpha   90.00
_cell.angle_beta   90.00
_cell.angle_gamma   90.00
#
_symmetry.space_group_name_H-M   'P 1'
#
loop_
_entity.id
_entity.type
_entity.pdbx_description
1 polymer ?
#
loop_
_entity_poly.entity_id
_entity_poly.type
_entity_poly.pdbx_seq_one_letter_code
_entity_poly.pdbx_strand_id
1 'polypeptide(L)'
;GGGSSPGGARGAAGGGRARGGGGAGLRAQVSGVQKQRRLAANARERRRMHGLNHAFDQLRNVIPSFNNDKKLSKYETLQMAQIYISALAELL
;
A
#
# COMPACT_ATOMS: atom_id res chain seq x y z
N GLY A 1 40.01 6.82 12.02
CA GLY A 1 40.00 5.53 12.71
C GLY A 1 38.55 5.14 12.96
N GLY A 2 38.14 3.98 12.46
CA GLY A 2 36.78 3.45 12.62
C GLY A 2 36.86 1.94 12.53
N GLY A 3 36.45 1.27 13.60
CA GLY A 3 36.91 -0.07 13.99
C GLY A 3 36.34 -1.23 13.18
N SER A 4 37.20 -2.22 12.99
CA SER A 4 36.87 -3.62 12.71
C SER A 4 36.30 -4.30 13.96
N SER A 5 35.30 -5.16 13.79
CA SER A 5 35.06 -6.35 14.64
C SER A 5 34.04 -7.29 13.98
N PRO A 6 34.41 -8.54 13.66
CA PRO A 6 33.47 -9.65 13.51
C PRO A 6 33.53 -10.53 14.77
N GLY A 7 32.45 -10.57 15.54
CA GLY A 7 32.28 -11.49 16.67
C GLY A 7 31.50 -12.73 16.22
N GLY A 8 32.12 -13.89 16.31
CA GLY A 8 31.61 -15.13 15.76
C GLY A 8 30.70 -15.97 16.66
N ALA A 9 30.18 -17.00 16.01
CA ALA A 9 30.05 -18.38 16.46
C ALA A 9 28.99 -18.76 17.54
N ARG A 10 28.10 -19.66 17.06
CA ARG A 10 27.65 -20.92 17.70
C ARG A 10 26.59 -20.84 18.81
N GLY A 11 25.42 -21.41 18.48
CA GLY A 11 24.50 -22.01 19.43
C GLY A 11 23.74 -23.14 18.73
N ALA A 12 24.18 -24.38 18.94
CA ALA A 12 23.56 -25.59 18.41
C ALA A 12 22.56 -26.19 19.42
N ALA A 13 21.53 -26.83 18.87
CA ALA A 13 20.75 -27.93 19.43
C ALA A 13 19.88 -27.67 20.68
N GLY A 14 18.57 -27.55 20.44
CA GLY A 14 17.53 -27.90 21.41
C GLY A 14 16.60 -28.94 20.78
N GLY A 15 16.87 -30.22 20.98
CA GLY A 15 16.01 -31.33 20.57
C GLY A 15 14.80 -31.45 21.48
N GLY A 16 13.62 -31.11 20.97
CA GLY A 16 12.33 -31.35 21.63
C GLY A 16 11.56 -32.45 20.89
N ARG A 17 11.41 -33.60 21.54
CA ARG A 17 10.66 -34.79 21.07
C ARG A 17 9.25 -34.42 20.57
N ALA A 18 8.99 -34.71 19.30
CA ALA A 18 7.64 -34.72 18.74
C ALA A 18 6.87 -35.94 19.25
N ARG A 19 5.84 -35.70 20.08
CA ARG A 19 4.75 -36.66 20.33
C ARG A 19 3.45 -35.89 20.55
N GLY A 20 2.51 -36.02 19.60
CA GLY A 20 1.09 -35.74 19.84
C GLY A 20 0.38 -34.94 18.75
N GLY A 21 -0.45 -35.62 17.95
CA GLY A 21 -1.72 -35.10 17.45
C GLY A 21 -1.74 -34.54 16.02
N GLY A 22 -2.28 -35.33 15.07
CA GLY A 22 -2.45 -35.02 13.65
C GLY A 22 -3.43 -33.89 13.29
N GLY A 23 -3.44 -32.78 14.03
CA GLY A 23 -4.27 -31.58 13.77
C GLY A 23 -3.49 -30.35 13.30
N ALA A 24 -2.16 -30.36 13.36
CA ALA A 24 -1.31 -29.20 13.03
C ALA A 24 -1.27 -28.91 11.52
N GLY A 25 -1.24 -29.95 10.67
CA GLY A 25 -1.22 -29.81 9.22
C GLY A 25 -2.48 -29.16 8.66
N LEU A 26 -3.66 -29.59 9.13
CA LEU A 26 -4.95 -29.02 8.71
C LEU A 26 -5.10 -27.55 9.16
N ARG A 27 -4.67 -27.23 10.38
CA ARG A 27 -4.67 -25.85 10.91
C ARG A 27 -3.70 -24.92 10.16
N ALA A 28 -2.51 -25.42 9.80
CA ALA A 28 -1.54 -24.69 8.99
C ALA A 28 -2.01 -24.51 7.53
N GLN A 29 -2.70 -25.50 6.96
CA GLN A 29 -3.31 -25.40 5.63
C GLN A 29 -4.48 -24.40 5.62
N VAL A 30 -5.37 -24.43 6.61
CA VAL A 30 -6.48 -23.48 6.75
C VAL A 30 -5.94 -22.05 6.93
N SER A 31 -4.90 -21.86 7.73
CA SER A 31 -4.27 -20.54 7.90
C SER A 31 -3.56 -20.05 6.63
N GLY A 32 -2.97 -20.96 5.85
CA GLY A 32 -2.41 -20.69 4.52
C GLY A 32 -3.47 -20.20 3.51
N VAL A 33 -4.62 -20.87 3.46
CA VAL A 33 -5.76 -20.46 2.60
C VAL A 33 -6.31 -19.10 3.03
N GLN A 34 -6.46 -18.85 4.34
CA GLN A 34 -6.87 -17.54 4.86
C GLN A 34 -5.88 -16.43 4.51
N LYS A 35 -4.57 -16.71 4.62
CA LYS A 35 -3.51 -15.78 4.21
C LYS A 35 -3.60 -15.48 2.71
N GLN A 36 -3.80 -16.48 1.86
CA GLN A 36 -3.94 -16.30 0.42
C GLN A 36 -5.17 -15.45 0.07
N ARG A 37 -6.32 -15.69 0.74
CA ARG A 37 -7.53 -14.87 0.56
C ARG A 37 -7.29 -13.40 0.92
N ARG A 38 -6.59 -13.14 2.03
CA ARG A 38 -6.22 -11.78 2.44
C ARG A 38 -5.27 -11.12 1.44
N LEU A 39 -4.26 -11.84 0.95
CA LEU A 39 -3.35 -11.32 -0.07
C LEU A 39 -4.09 -10.97 -1.37
N ALA A 40 -5.00 -11.83 -1.82
CA ALA A 40 -5.83 -11.57 -2.99
C ALA A 40 -6.75 -10.36 -2.78
N ALA A 41 -7.35 -10.20 -1.60
CA ALA A 41 -8.16 -9.03 -1.25
C ALA A 41 -7.33 -7.73 -1.28
N ASN A 42 -6.15 -7.73 -0.65
CA ASN A 42 -5.25 -6.57 -0.66
C ASN A 42 -4.80 -6.22 -2.08
N ALA A 43 -4.54 -7.21 -2.93
CA ALA A 43 -4.18 -6.96 -4.33
C ALA A 43 -5.34 -6.34 -5.14
N ARG A 44 -6.59 -6.68 -4.83
CA ARG A 44 -7.76 -6.04 -5.43
C ARG A 44 -7.90 -4.59 -4.97
N GLU A 45 -7.75 -4.33 -3.67
CA GLU A 45 -7.85 -2.96 -3.15
C GLU A 45 -6.75 -2.06 -3.69
N ARG A 46 -5.51 -2.57 -3.83
CA ARG A 46 -4.45 -1.82 -4.50
C ARG A 46 -4.84 -1.43 -5.92
N ARG A 47 -5.38 -2.37 -6.72
CA ARG A 47 -5.84 -2.07 -8.09
C ARG A 47 -6.95 -1.02 -8.11
N ARG A 48 -7.93 -1.12 -7.20
CA ARG A 48 -8.99 -0.12 -7.04
C ARG A 48 -8.40 1.26 -6.74
N MET A 49 -7.46 1.34 -5.80
CA MET A 49 -6.79 2.59 -5.42
C MET A 49 -5.90 3.15 -6.52
N HIS A 50 -5.25 2.31 -7.33
CA HIS A 50 -4.53 2.76 -8.53
C HIS A 50 -5.48 3.44 -9.53
N GLY A 51 -6.65 2.87 -9.79
CA GLY A 51 -7.67 3.49 -10.64
C GLY A 51 -8.14 4.86 -10.10
N LEU A 52 -8.40 4.94 -8.78
CA LEU A 52 -8.76 6.20 -8.14
C LEU A 52 -7.66 7.26 -8.27
N ASN A 53 -6.41 6.88 -8.00
CA ASN A 53 -5.29 7.80 -8.09
C ASN A 53 -5.05 8.26 -9.54
N HIS A 54 -5.26 7.38 -10.52
CA HIS A 54 -5.21 7.74 -11.94
C HIS A 54 -6.28 8.78 -12.31
N ALA A 55 -7.53 8.60 -11.87
CA ALA A 55 -8.59 9.59 -12.08
C ALA A 55 -8.25 10.95 -11.42
N PHE A 56 -7.67 10.92 -10.23
CA PHE A 56 -7.17 12.13 -9.56
C PHE A 56 -6.05 12.83 -10.37
N ASP A 57 -5.19 12.07 -11.05
CA ASP A 57 -4.14 12.62 -11.91
C ASP A 57 -4.73 13.24 -13.18
N GLN A 58 -5.72 12.60 -13.80
CA GLN A 58 -6.45 13.19 -14.92
C GLN A 58 -7.14 14.51 -14.52
N LEU A 59 -7.75 14.54 -13.33
CA LEU A 59 -8.38 15.75 -12.82
C LEU A 59 -7.36 16.88 -12.61
N ARG A 60 -6.16 16.58 -12.10
CA ARG A 60 -5.09 17.59 -11.95
C ARG A 60 -4.65 18.18 -13.28
N ASN A 61 -4.65 17.40 -14.37
CA ASN A 61 -4.21 17.85 -15.68
C ASN A 61 -5.13 18.92 -16.30
N VAL A 62 -6.40 18.99 -15.88
CA VAL A 62 -7.37 19.96 -16.37
C VAL A 62 -7.59 21.14 -15.42
N ILE A 63 -7.04 21.07 -14.21
CA ILE A 63 -7.11 22.16 -13.23
C ILE A 63 -5.98 23.16 -13.52
N PRO A 64 -6.27 24.46 -13.68
CA PRO A 64 -5.24 25.49 -13.75
C PRO A 64 -4.33 25.46 -12.52
N SER A 65 -3.02 25.27 -12.72
CA SER A 65 -2.01 25.25 -11.65
C SER A 65 -0.94 26.32 -11.89
N PHE A 66 -0.65 27.11 -10.87
CA PHE A 66 0.40 28.14 -10.90
C PHE A 66 1.81 27.56 -10.66
N ASN A 67 1.89 26.35 -10.09
CA ASN A 67 3.15 25.69 -9.74
C ASN A 67 3.27 24.39 -10.53
N ASN A 68 3.82 24.47 -11.75
CA ASN A 68 3.88 23.35 -12.71
C ASN A 68 4.57 22.09 -12.14
N ASP A 69 5.46 22.23 -11.16
CA ASP A 69 6.23 21.11 -10.61
C ASP A 69 5.60 20.47 -9.37
N LYS A 70 4.64 21.13 -8.71
CA LYS A 70 4.05 20.63 -7.45
C LYS A 70 2.71 19.97 -7.68
N LYS A 71 2.65 18.66 -7.45
CA LYS A 71 1.40 17.89 -7.45
C LYS A 71 0.51 18.30 -6.27
N LEU A 72 -0.70 18.79 -6.57
CA LEU A 72 -1.72 19.13 -5.57
C LEU A 72 -2.11 17.89 -4.75
N SER A 73 -2.31 18.07 -3.44
CA SER A 73 -2.90 17.05 -2.57
C SER A 73 -4.34 16.71 -3.02
N LYS A 74 -4.91 15.61 -2.50
CA LYS A 74 -6.28 15.21 -2.86
C LYS A 74 -7.31 16.28 -2.49
N TYR A 75 -7.17 16.87 -1.31
CA TYR A 75 -8.05 17.94 -0.84
C TYR A 75 -7.93 19.18 -1.73
N GLU A 76 -6.71 19.67 -1.96
CA GLU A 76 -6.48 20.83 -2.83
C GLU A 76 -6.99 20.59 -4.25
N THR A 77 -6.82 19.37 -4.79
CA THR A 77 -7.34 19.02 -6.14
C THR A 77 -8.86 19.18 -6.20
N LEU A 78 -9.59 18.70 -5.19
CA LEU A 78 -11.06 18.82 -5.15
C LEU A 78 -11.50 20.27 -4.97
N GLN A 79 -10.84 21.02 -4.09
CA GLN A 79 -11.15 22.43 -3.86
C GLN A 79 -10.92 23.26 -5.12
N MET A 80 -9.78 23.07 -5.80
CA MET A 80 -9.47 23.77 -7.04
C MET A 80 -10.41 23.38 -8.19
N ALA A 81 -10.82 22.12 -8.28
CA ALA A 81 -11.82 21.69 -9.25
C ALA A 81 -13.16 22.44 -9.05
N GLN A 82 -13.62 22.55 -7.80
CA GLN A 82 -14.86 23.25 -7.48
C GLN A 82 -14.77 24.73 -7.86
N ILE A 83 -13.69 25.41 -7.46
CA ILE A 83 -13.43 26.81 -7.80
C ILE A 83 -13.41 27.00 -9.32
N TYR A 84 -12.74 26.11 -10.05
CA TYR A 84 -12.60 26.22 -11.50
C TYR A 84 -13.94 26.05 -12.22
N ILE A 85 -14.76 25.07 -11.81
CA ILE A 85 -16.11 24.88 -12.35
C ILE A 85 -16.96 26.15 -12.12
N SER A 86 -16.94 26.71 -10.91
CA SER A 86 -17.68 27.94 -10.59
C SER A 86 -17.21 29.13 -11.42
N ALA A 87 -15.90 29.34 -11.55
CA ALA A 87 -15.34 30.43 -12.36
C ALA A 87 -15.70 30.32 -13.84
N LEU A 88 -15.70 29.09 -14.40
CA LEU A 88 -16.15 28.87 -15.78
C LEU A 88 -17.66 29.13 -15.94
N ALA A 89 -18.47 28.77 -14.94
CA ALA A 89 -19.91 28.99 -14.95
C ALA A 89 -20.30 30.48 -14.84
N GLU A 90 -19.49 31.31 -14.20
CA GLU A 90 -19.69 32.76 -14.13
C GLU A 90 -19.28 33.49 -15.42
N LEU A 91 -18.40 32.89 -16.23
CA LEU A 91 -17.88 33.48 -17.47
C LEU A 91 -18.75 33.15 -18.70
N LEU A 92 -19.62 32.14 -18.59
CA LEU A 92 -20.56 31.69 -19.63
C LEU A 92 -21.95 32.30 -19.43
#